data_AF-A0A0D2Y4Q2-F1
#
_entry.id   AF-A0A0D2Y4Q2-F1
#
_cell.length_a   1.000
_cell.length_b   1.000
_cell.length_c   1.000
_cell.angle_alpha   90.00
_cell.angle_beta   90.00
_cell.angle_gamma   90.00
#
_symmetry.space_group_name_H-M   'P 1'
#
loop_
_entity.id
_entity.type
_entity.pdbx_description
1 polymer ?
#
loop_
_entity_poly.entity_id
_entity_poly.type
_entity_poly.pdbx_seq_one_letter_code
_entity_poly.pdbx_strand_id
1 'polypeptide(L)'
;MYHMPYRQRRGYEATCAASETICRNYPVSVEVNGRMYPSIYCQFHACWQVQIGRACPLQKLPRASVCGRHIHCQAIDNGTRCALEVKQGDTSVYRYCPQLHLCEYQDCQNLRSRHHDQYLPLCDDHRCQYDSCRDPRDGGAGVFCRSHTCNEPYCGAFAPGTDPDDPQRFCERHRQCLRPHCPRLCHTRENGHPTPFCGAHYCEAHDCDDGRERGAFCHAHTCVEPGCVRGRQTPGEYCREHTCRTWNCRMRKIGREFCPQHELGFVIVTRGVWGLDMEEEDIRLQR
;
A
#
# COMPACT_ATOMS: atom_id res chain seq x y z
N MET A 1 31.17 -26.87 6.18
CA MET A 1 30.99 -28.19 6.81
C MET A 1 29.64 -28.19 7.50
N TYR A 2 28.66 -28.91 6.98
CA TYR A 2 27.32 -28.96 7.57
C TYR A 2 27.36 -29.80 8.85
N HIS A 3 26.91 -29.23 9.97
CA HIS A 3 26.69 -29.97 11.20
C HIS A 3 25.65 -31.06 10.93
N MET A 4 26.03 -32.34 11.06
CA MET A 4 25.08 -33.43 10.95
C MET A 4 24.25 -33.50 12.24
N PRO A 5 22.90 -33.44 12.18
CA PRO A 5 22.03 -33.36 13.36
C PRO A 5 21.80 -34.73 14.02
N TYR A 6 22.74 -35.66 13.88
CA TYR A 6 22.55 -37.04 14.32
C TYR A 6 23.61 -37.43 15.33
N ARG A 7 23.18 -38.08 16.41
CA ARG A 7 24.10 -38.70 17.38
C ARG A 7 23.87 -40.20 17.43
N GLN A 8 24.95 -40.95 17.26
CA GLN A 8 24.93 -42.40 17.28
C GLN A 8 24.62 -42.90 18.71
N ARG A 9 23.69 -43.84 18.83
CA ARG A 9 23.52 -44.60 20.07
C ARG A 9 24.57 -45.72 20.12
N ARG A 10 25.43 -45.73 21.14
CA ARG A 10 26.29 -46.89 21.44
C ARG A 10 25.56 -47.79 22.44
N GLY A 11 25.52 -49.10 22.17
CA GLY A 11 25.16 -50.12 23.17
C GLY A 11 23.80 -50.82 23.08
N TYR A 12 23.15 -50.89 21.91
CA TYR A 12 21.87 -51.64 21.76
C TYR A 12 21.90 -52.62 20.57
N GLU A 13 21.27 -53.78 20.75
CA GLU A 13 21.13 -54.89 19.79
C GLU A 13 20.21 -54.60 18.59
N ALA A 14 19.60 -53.41 18.52
CA ALA A 14 18.62 -53.05 17.49
C ALA A 14 19.29 -52.44 16.24
N THR A 15 18.99 -53.00 15.07
CA THR A 15 19.41 -52.46 13.76
C THR A 15 18.38 -51.49 13.18
N CYS A 16 18.82 -50.65 12.25
CA CYS A 16 17.95 -49.75 11.48
C CYS A 16 16.70 -50.45 10.92
N ALA A 17 15.52 -49.90 11.16
CA ALA A 17 14.23 -50.44 10.71
C ALA A 17 13.89 -50.14 9.23
N ALA A 18 14.89 -49.86 8.40
CA ALA A 18 14.65 -49.47 7.00
C ALA A 18 14.11 -50.65 6.19
N SER A 19 12.99 -50.44 5.52
CA SER A 19 12.47 -51.39 4.54
C SER A 19 13.27 -51.26 3.23
N GLU A 20 13.23 -52.30 2.41
CA GLU A 20 13.82 -52.33 1.04
C GLU A 20 15.36 -52.35 0.98
N THR A 21 16.07 -52.25 2.11
CA THR A 21 17.54 -52.36 2.16
C THR A 21 18.00 -53.26 3.31
N ILE A 22 19.09 -54.03 3.11
CA ILE A 22 19.75 -54.76 4.21
C ILE A 22 20.64 -53.77 4.98
N CYS A 23 20.02 -52.91 5.78
CA CYS A 23 20.73 -51.89 6.55
C CYS A 23 21.10 -52.39 7.95
N ARG A 24 22.40 -52.56 8.21
CA ARG A 24 22.93 -52.98 9.53
C ARG A 24 23.44 -51.82 10.40
N ASN A 25 23.26 -50.59 9.94
CA ASN A 25 23.67 -49.42 10.71
C ASN A 25 22.82 -49.27 11.98
N TYR A 26 23.43 -48.76 13.03
CA TYR A 26 22.73 -48.47 14.28
C TYR A 26 21.76 -47.29 14.13
N PRO A 27 20.60 -47.34 14.81
CA PRO A 27 19.70 -46.21 14.91
C PRO A 27 20.37 -44.99 15.54
N VAL A 28 19.94 -43.80 15.12
CA VAL A 28 20.47 -42.52 15.60
C VAL A 28 19.40 -41.75 16.36
N SER A 29 19.82 -40.76 17.15
CA SER A 29 18.91 -39.73 17.66
C SER A 29 19.01 -38.48 16.78
N VAL A 30 17.86 -37.90 16.47
CA VAL A 30 17.71 -36.67 15.70
C VAL A 30 17.78 -35.48 16.65
N GLU A 31 18.66 -34.53 16.37
CA GLU A 31 18.84 -33.32 17.15
C GLU A 31 17.98 -32.18 16.57
N VAL A 32 17.16 -31.58 17.42
CA VAL A 32 16.38 -30.37 17.12
C VAL A 32 16.44 -29.45 18.33
N ASN A 33 16.91 -28.21 18.16
CA ASN A 33 17.05 -27.21 19.22
C ASN A 33 17.81 -27.73 20.47
N GLY A 34 18.89 -28.49 20.26
CA GLY A 34 19.71 -29.08 21.33
C GLY A 34 19.06 -30.26 22.08
N ARG A 35 17.85 -30.69 21.69
CA ARG A 35 17.18 -31.87 22.25
C ARG A 35 17.32 -33.06 21.30
N MET A 36 17.58 -34.23 21.87
CA MET A 36 17.76 -35.48 21.14
C MET A 36 16.48 -36.31 21.13
N TYR A 37 16.00 -36.66 19.95
CA TYR A 37 14.81 -37.48 19.74
C TYR A 37 15.22 -38.82 19.14
N PRO A 38 15.01 -39.97 19.82
CA PRO A 38 15.43 -41.26 19.31
C PRO A 38 14.66 -41.63 18.04
N SER A 39 15.38 -42.02 17.00
CA SER A 39 14.83 -42.60 15.77
C SER A 39 15.05 -44.12 15.76
N ILE A 40 14.17 -44.84 15.06
CA ILE A 40 14.32 -46.26 14.74
C ILE A 40 15.20 -46.50 13.49
N TYR A 41 15.63 -45.42 12.83
CA TYR A 41 16.45 -45.47 11.62
C TYR A 41 17.86 -44.94 11.88
N CYS A 42 18.82 -45.37 11.05
CA CYS A 42 20.18 -44.82 11.05
C CYS A 42 20.25 -43.45 10.35
N GLN A 43 21.41 -42.79 10.38
CA GLN A 43 21.61 -41.47 9.74
C GLN A 43 21.26 -41.40 8.25
N PHE A 44 21.31 -42.53 7.54
CA PHE A 44 20.97 -42.61 6.11
C PHE A 44 19.48 -42.81 5.86
N HIS A 45 18.71 -43.18 6.86
CA HIS A 45 17.28 -43.51 6.74
C HIS A 45 16.38 -42.67 7.65
N ALA A 46 16.95 -41.99 8.65
CA ALA A 46 16.20 -41.17 9.60
C ALA A 46 15.74 -39.84 8.99
N CYS A 47 14.43 -39.65 8.90
CA CYS A 47 13.83 -38.36 8.62
C CYS A 47 14.20 -37.34 9.72
N TRP A 48 14.62 -36.13 9.32
CA TRP A 48 15.03 -35.08 10.26
C TRP A 48 13.85 -34.39 10.99
N GLN A 49 12.60 -34.63 10.59
CA GLN A 49 11.46 -33.97 11.23
C GLN A 49 11.09 -34.60 12.58
N VAL A 50 10.74 -33.73 13.53
CA VAL A 50 10.22 -34.09 14.85
C VAL A 50 8.76 -33.64 14.94
N GLN A 51 7.86 -34.54 15.30
CA GLN A 51 6.42 -34.28 15.43
C GLN A 51 5.96 -34.70 16.81
N ILE A 52 5.29 -33.79 17.53
CA ILE A 52 4.69 -34.07 18.85
C ILE A 52 5.75 -34.65 19.82
N GLY A 53 6.96 -34.07 19.80
CA GLY A 53 8.06 -34.50 20.67
C GLY A 53 8.66 -35.87 20.34
N ARG A 54 8.42 -36.43 19.15
CA ARG A 54 9.00 -37.70 18.69
C ARG A 54 9.65 -37.53 17.32
N ALA A 55 10.74 -38.26 17.07
CA ALA A 55 11.32 -38.34 15.74
C ALA A 55 10.31 -38.98 14.76
N CYS A 56 10.29 -38.53 13.51
CA CYS A 56 9.41 -39.08 12.51
C CYS A 56 9.63 -40.60 12.34
N PRO A 57 8.57 -41.43 12.36
CA PRO A 57 8.67 -42.88 12.25
C PRO A 57 8.79 -43.37 10.80
N LEU A 58 8.86 -42.47 9.82
CA LEU A 58 8.96 -42.81 8.40
C LEU A 58 10.41 -42.73 7.92
N GLN A 59 10.80 -43.68 7.10
CA GLN A 59 12.06 -43.69 6.37
C GLN A 59 12.14 -42.47 5.45
N LYS A 60 13.29 -41.78 5.44
CA LYS A 60 13.52 -40.66 4.52
C LYS A 60 13.70 -41.15 3.08
N LEU A 61 13.40 -40.28 2.11
CA LEU A 61 13.62 -40.59 0.69
C LEU A 61 15.12 -40.61 0.35
N PRO A 62 15.54 -41.38 -0.68
CA PRO A 62 16.91 -41.34 -1.17
C PRO A 62 17.34 -39.91 -1.50
N ARG A 63 18.53 -39.49 -1.03
CA ARG A 63 19.12 -38.14 -1.20
C ARG A 63 18.36 -36.96 -0.55
N ALA A 64 17.18 -37.17 0.03
CA ALA A 64 16.47 -36.15 0.80
C ALA A 64 16.93 -36.12 2.28
N SER A 65 16.59 -35.04 2.98
CA SER A 65 16.75 -34.93 4.45
C SER A 65 15.54 -35.44 5.23
N VAL A 66 14.40 -35.65 4.55
CA VAL A 66 13.12 -36.00 5.16
C VAL A 66 12.35 -37.07 4.36
N CYS A 67 11.26 -37.60 4.92
CA CYS A 67 10.39 -38.59 4.27
C CYS A 67 9.40 -37.94 3.29
N GLY A 68 8.71 -38.76 2.48
CA GLY A 68 7.73 -38.29 1.50
C GLY A 68 6.62 -37.41 2.10
N ARG A 69 6.20 -37.66 3.35
CA ARG A 69 5.20 -36.78 4.01
C ARG A 69 5.74 -35.38 4.31
N HIS A 70 7.05 -35.25 4.48
CA HIS A 70 7.70 -34.04 4.95
C HIS A 70 8.39 -33.26 3.84
N ILE A 71 8.59 -33.86 2.66
CA ILE A 71 9.19 -33.22 1.48
C ILE A 71 8.21 -32.32 0.72
N HIS A 72 6.91 -32.41 1.02
CA HIS A 72 5.88 -31.64 0.33
C HIS A 72 5.85 -30.16 0.72
N CYS A 73 5.45 -29.35 -0.26
CA CYS A 73 5.21 -27.92 -0.16
C CYS A 73 4.34 -27.57 1.07
N GLN A 74 4.66 -26.47 1.73
CA GLN A 74 3.93 -25.99 2.91
C GLN A 74 2.77 -25.05 2.58
N ALA A 75 2.58 -24.69 1.32
CA ALA A 75 1.45 -23.85 0.91
C ALA A 75 0.11 -24.56 1.09
N ILE A 76 -0.90 -23.79 1.48
CA ILE A 76 -2.27 -24.24 1.66
C ILE A 76 -3.14 -23.52 0.64
N ASP A 77 -3.70 -24.28 -0.29
CA ASP A 77 -4.62 -23.82 -1.32
C ASP A 77 -6.01 -24.36 -1.01
N ASN A 78 -6.97 -23.46 -0.79
CA ASN A 78 -8.36 -23.82 -0.47
C ASN A 78 -8.50 -24.84 0.66
N GLY A 79 -7.67 -24.72 1.71
CA GLY A 79 -7.66 -25.62 2.87
C GLY A 79 -6.92 -26.94 2.66
N THR A 80 -6.42 -27.20 1.44
CA THR A 80 -5.62 -28.40 1.13
C THR A 80 -4.15 -28.06 0.98
N ARG A 81 -3.28 -28.94 1.47
CA ARG A 81 -1.83 -28.76 1.32
C ARG A 81 -1.41 -29.13 -0.09
N CYS A 82 -0.54 -28.33 -0.69
CA CYS A 82 0.03 -28.65 -2.00
C CYS A 82 0.82 -29.98 -1.95
N ALA A 83 0.58 -30.85 -2.94
CA ALA A 83 1.20 -32.17 -3.04
C ALA A 83 2.59 -32.15 -3.72
N LEU A 84 2.99 -31.02 -4.30
CA LEU A 84 4.30 -30.89 -4.97
C LEU A 84 5.45 -30.86 -3.95
N GLU A 85 6.62 -31.31 -4.37
CA GLU A 85 7.81 -31.34 -3.52
C GLU A 85 8.51 -29.98 -3.47
N VAL A 86 9.18 -29.69 -2.36
CA VAL A 86 10.03 -28.49 -2.25
C VAL A 86 11.23 -28.57 -3.19
N LYS A 87 11.80 -27.41 -3.55
CA LYS A 87 12.95 -27.33 -4.47
C LYS A 87 14.10 -28.21 -3.98
N GLN A 88 14.57 -29.10 -4.85
CA GLN A 88 15.68 -30.04 -4.59
C GLN A 88 15.45 -31.01 -3.41
N GLY A 89 14.24 -31.11 -2.86
CA GLY A 89 13.97 -31.90 -1.66
C GLY A 89 14.64 -31.37 -0.39
N ASP A 90 15.20 -30.16 -0.42
CA ASP A 90 15.88 -29.56 0.71
C ASP A 90 14.91 -28.74 1.56
N THR A 91 14.23 -29.41 2.47
CA THR A 91 13.29 -28.78 3.40
C THR A 91 13.95 -27.92 4.48
N SER A 92 15.28 -27.90 4.56
CA SER A 92 16.00 -27.02 5.49
C SER A 92 16.15 -25.61 4.93
N VAL A 93 16.16 -25.50 3.60
CA VAL A 93 16.27 -24.22 2.86
C VAL A 93 14.92 -23.81 2.27
N TYR A 94 14.18 -24.73 1.66
CA TYR A 94 12.97 -24.42 0.91
C TYR A 94 11.72 -24.97 1.59
N ARG A 95 10.70 -24.12 1.70
CA ARG A 95 9.38 -24.48 2.23
C ARG A 95 8.33 -24.70 1.15
N TYR A 96 8.59 -24.20 -0.05
CA TYR A 96 7.62 -24.13 -1.13
C TYR A 96 8.12 -24.83 -2.40
N CYS A 97 7.19 -25.31 -3.22
CA CYS A 97 7.51 -25.96 -4.48
C CYS A 97 7.89 -24.92 -5.55
N PRO A 98 8.94 -25.16 -6.35
CA PRO A 98 9.41 -24.21 -7.37
C PRO A 98 8.39 -23.98 -8.50
N GLN A 99 7.47 -24.92 -8.71
CA GLN A 99 6.52 -24.87 -9.82
C GLN A 99 5.38 -23.86 -9.58
N LEU A 100 4.93 -23.67 -8.33
CA LEU A 100 3.72 -22.90 -8.05
C LEU A 100 3.83 -21.93 -6.88
N HIS A 101 4.65 -22.23 -5.87
CA HIS A 101 4.58 -21.53 -4.58
C HIS A 101 5.87 -20.81 -4.19
N LEU A 102 7.03 -21.23 -4.71
CA LEU A 102 8.29 -20.56 -4.43
C LEU A 102 8.47 -19.34 -5.34
N CYS A 103 8.83 -18.19 -4.78
CA CYS A 103 9.16 -16.99 -5.53
C CYS A 103 10.23 -17.25 -6.60
N GLU A 104 10.04 -16.69 -7.81
CA GLU A 104 10.99 -16.81 -8.92
C GLU A 104 12.21 -15.89 -8.79
N TYR A 105 12.19 -14.93 -7.86
CA TYR A 105 13.34 -14.06 -7.63
C TYR A 105 14.54 -14.87 -7.12
N GLN A 106 15.73 -14.50 -7.59
CA GLN A 106 16.94 -15.25 -7.31
C GLN A 106 17.16 -15.42 -5.80
N ASP A 107 17.41 -16.67 -5.39
CA ASP A 107 17.69 -17.09 -4.01
C ASP A 107 16.59 -16.74 -2.97
N CYS A 108 15.39 -16.38 -3.43
CA CYS A 108 14.25 -16.13 -2.56
C CYS A 108 13.58 -17.44 -2.09
N GLN A 109 13.24 -17.50 -0.80
CA GLN A 109 12.59 -18.65 -0.15
C GLN A 109 11.11 -18.39 0.19
N ASN A 110 10.60 -17.20 -0.15
CA ASN A 110 9.26 -16.76 0.23
C ASN A 110 8.18 -17.35 -0.68
N LEU A 111 6.97 -17.41 -0.13
CA LEU A 111 5.76 -17.79 -0.85
C LEU A 111 5.44 -16.73 -1.92
N ARG A 112 5.11 -17.18 -3.13
CA ARG A 112 4.55 -16.34 -4.17
C ARG A 112 3.30 -15.63 -3.67
N SER A 113 3.13 -14.39 -4.09
CA SER A 113 1.93 -13.65 -3.76
C SER A 113 0.71 -14.15 -4.54
N ARG A 114 -0.49 -13.94 -3.99
CA ARG A 114 -1.75 -14.39 -4.59
C ARG A 114 -2.60 -13.19 -4.97
N HIS A 115 -3.10 -13.19 -6.21
CA HIS A 115 -4.01 -12.17 -6.73
C HIS A 115 -5.19 -12.84 -7.42
N HIS A 116 -6.42 -12.54 -7.00
CA HIS A 116 -7.65 -13.23 -7.45
C HIS A 116 -7.49 -14.76 -7.55
N ASP A 117 -7.00 -15.38 -6.48
CA ASP A 117 -6.75 -16.83 -6.35
C ASP A 117 -5.70 -17.42 -7.31
N GLN A 118 -4.98 -16.59 -8.04
CA GLN A 118 -3.84 -17.00 -8.86
C GLN A 118 -2.52 -16.58 -8.22
N TYR A 119 -1.53 -17.47 -8.24
CA TYR A 119 -0.18 -17.11 -7.81
C TYR A 119 0.51 -16.25 -8.87
N LEU A 120 1.02 -15.09 -8.44
CA LEU A 120 1.92 -14.27 -9.24
C LEU A 120 3.36 -14.79 -9.12
N PRO A 121 4.24 -14.60 -10.12
CA PRO A 121 5.60 -15.17 -10.11
C PRO A 121 6.47 -14.80 -8.90
N LEU A 122 6.19 -13.66 -8.27
CA LEU A 122 7.01 -13.07 -7.23
C LEU A 122 6.26 -12.97 -5.89
N CYS A 123 6.99 -13.01 -4.77
CA CYS A 123 6.44 -12.76 -3.43
C CYS A 123 6.13 -11.26 -3.25
N ASP A 124 5.43 -10.91 -2.16
CA ASP A 124 5.10 -9.52 -1.84
C ASP A 124 6.33 -8.61 -1.83
N ASP A 125 7.48 -9.09 -1.33
CA ASP A 125 8.72 -8.31 -1.24
C ASP A 125 9.38 -8.02 -2.59
N HIS A 126 9.15 -8.87 -3.60
CA HIS A 126 9.83 -8.77 -4.89
C HIS A 126 8.93 -8.30 -6.02
N ARG A 127 7.59 -8.41 -5.89
CA ARG A 127 6.68 -7.94 -6.94
C ARG A 127 6.46 -6.43 -6.86
N CYS A 128 6.18 -5.83 -8.01
CA CYS A 128 5.53 -4.53 -8.07
C CYS A 128 4.19 -4.55 -7.33
N GLN A 129 3.91 -3.53 -6.52
CA GLN A 129 2.62 -3.38 -5.84
C GLN A 129 1.47 -2.91 -6.75
N TYR A 130 1.76 -2.45 -7.97
CA TYR A 130 0.71 -2.09 -8.92
C TYR A 130 -0.11 -3.31 -9.30
N ASP A 131 -1.43 -3.13 -9.39
CA ASP A 131 -2.37 -4.21 -9.58
C ASP A 131 -2.05 -5.02 -10.85
N SER A 132 -2.16 -6.35 -10.75
CA SER A 132 -1.85 -7.31 -11.82
C SER A 132 -0.43 -7.27 -12.41
N CYS A 133 0.45 -6.37 -11.97
CA CYS A 133 1.83 -6.28 -12.49
C CYS A 133 2.66 -7.50 -12.06
N ARG A 134 3.38 -8.08 -13.03
CA ARG A 134 4.23 -9.26 -12.82
C ARG A 134 5.72 -8.93 -12.75
N ASP A 135 6.08 -7.68 -12.99
CA ASP A 135 7.47 -7.24 -13.02
C ASP A 135 8.06 -7.16 -11.62
N PRO A 136 9.37 -7.45 -11.46
CA PRO A 136 10.06 -7.26 -10.20
C PRO A 136 10.16 -5.78 -9.86
N ARG A 137 10.23 -5.47 -8.56
CA ARG A 137 10.58 -4.12 -8.09
C ARG A 137 11.94 -3.71 -8.67
N ASP A 138 12.13 -2.41 -8.88
CA ASP A 138 13.35 -1.85 -9.53
C ASP A 138 14.61 -1.90 -8.64
N GLY A 139 14.61 -2.72 -7.57
CA GLY A 139 15.74 -2.86 -6.63
C GLY A 139 16.04 -1.63 -5.75
N GLY A 140 15.41 -0.48 -6.01
CA GLY A 140 15.49 0.72 -5.18
C GLY A 140 14.64 0.61 -3.89
N ALA A 141 14.61 1.68 -3.10
CA ALA A 141 13.78 1.77 -1.89
C ALA A 141 12.25 1.76 -2.18
N GLY A 142 11.85 1.84 -3.45
CA GLY A 142 10.45 1.85 -3.88
C GLY A 142 9.80 0.47 -3.87
N VAL A 143 8.46 0.46 -3.90
CA VAL A 143 7.63 -0.76 -3.95
C VAL A 143 7.14 -1.09 -5.36
N PHE A 144 7.55 -0.30 -6.34
CA PHE A 144 7.12 -0.40 -7.74
C PHE A 144 8.26 -0.90 -8.62
N CYS A 145 7.91 -1.47 -9.78
CA CYS A 145 8.87 -1.76 -10.84
C CYS A 145 9.24 -0.47 -11.57
N ARG A 146 10.24 -0.54 -12.46
CA ARG A 146 10.70 0.62 -13.23
C ARG A 146 9.61 1.27 -14.08
N SER A 147 8.70 0.47 -14.63
CA SER A 147 7.56 0.93 -15.43
C SER A 147 6.43 1.54 -14.60
N HIS A 148 6.43 1.36 -13.27
CA HIS A 148 5.47 1.98 -12.35
C HIS A 148 6.13 2.96 -11.37
N THR A 149 7.37 3.36 -11.65
CA THR A 149 8.12 4.34 -10.87
C THR A 149 8.28 5.61 -11.71
N CYS A 150 8.18 6.76 -11.06
CA CYS A 150 8.36 8.06 -11.68
C CYS A 150 9.70 8.13 -12.43
N ASN A 151 9.67 8.57 -13.69
CA ASN A 151 10.86 8.69 -14.53
C ASN A 151 11.74 9.92 -14.19
N GLU A 152 11.40 10.66 -13.13
CA GLU A 152 12.23 11.77 -12.65
C GLU A 152 13.39 11.20 -11.83
N PRO A 153 14.65 11.63 -12.08
CA PRO A 153 15.80 11.16 -11.33
C PRO A 153 15.57 11.22 -9.81
N TYR A 154 15.89 10.12 -9.13
CA TYR A 154 15.77 9.96 -7.67
C TYR A 154 14.33 10.02 -7.12
N CYS A 155 13.29 10.03 -7.96
CA CYS A 155 11.91 9.96 -7.51
C CYS A 155 11.39 8.52 -7.45
N GLY A 156 11.23 7.97 -6.25
CA GLY A 156 10.63 6.64 -6.04
C GLY A 156 9.10 6.59 -6.00
N ALA A 157 8.42 7.65 -6.44
CA ALA A 157 6.96 7.75 -6.39
C ALA A 157 6.30 6.91 -7.49
N PHE A 158 5.06 6.50 -7.27
CA PHE A 158 4.25 5.78 -8.25
C PHE A 158 4.03 6.62 -9.53
N ALA A 159 4.10 5.97 -10.68
CA ALA A 159 3.68 6.52 -11.96
C ALA A 159 2.79 5.51 -12.70
N PRO A 160 1.61 5.92 -13.21
CA PRO A 160 0.69 5.02 -13.90
C PRO A 160 1.12 4.62 -15.32
N GLY A 161 1.92 5.45 -16.00
CA GLY A 161 2.34 5.21 -17.38
C GLY A 161 3.46 4.17 -17.48
N THR A 162 3.28 3.18 -18.34
CA THR A 162 4.25 2.09 -18.54
C THR A 162 5.20 2.33 -19.71
N ASP A 163 4.81 3.16 -20.68
CA ASP A 163 5.56 3.43 -21.90
C ASP A 163 6.61 4.55 -21.71
N PRO A 164 7.90 4.34 -22.03
CA PRO A 164 8.74 5.29 -22.74
C PRO A 164 8.47 6.79 -22.60
N ASP A 165 7.53 7.15 -23.45
CA ASP A 165 7.26 8.49 -23.88
C ASP A 165 5.91 8.99 -23.33
N ASP A 166 5.22 8.17 -22.52
CA ASP A 166 3.93 8.52 -21.93
C ASP A 166 4.11 9.61 -20.84
N PRO A 167 3.45 10.77 -20.94
CA PRO A 167 3.42 11.77 -19.87
C PRO A 167 2.98 11.23 -18.50
N GLN A 168 2.26 10.10 -18.47
CA GLN A 168 1.84 9.39 -17.26
C GLN A 168 3.00 8.67 -16.55
N ARG A 169 4.21 8.66 -17.11
CA ARG A 169 5.43 8.14 -16.46
C ARG A 169 5.98 9.03 -15.34
N PHE A 170 5.36 10.18 -15.13
CA PHE A 170 5.70 11.07 -14.04
C PHE A 170 4.62 11.00 -12.97
N CYS A 171 5.05 10.98 -11.71
CA CYS A 171 4.13 11.07 -10.59
C CYS A 171 3.40 12.42 -10.60
N GLU A 172 2.38 12.57 -9.76
CA GLU A 172 1.55 13.77 -9.74
C GLU A 172 2.31 15.08 -9.49
N ARG A 173 3.51 14.99 -8.89
CA ARG A 173 4.41 16.12 -8.63
C ARG A 173 5.28 16.49 -9.83
N HIS A 174 5.63 15.52 -10.67
CA HIS A 174 6.54 15.70 -11.80
C HIS A 174 5.83 15.65 -13.15
N ARG A 175 4.52 15.38 -13.20
CA ARG A 175 3.74 15.46 -14.43
C ARG A 175 3.60 16.91 -14.92
N GLN A 176 3.38 17.07 -16.21
CA GLN A 176 3.09 18.36 -16.81
C GLN A 176 1.70 18.85 -16.40
N CYS A 177 1.55 20.17 -16.31
CA CYS A 177 0.28 20.82 -16.02
C CYS A 177 -0.80 20.39 -17.02
N LEU A 178 -1.98 20.03 -16.52
CA LEU A 178 -3.13 19.66 -17.36
C LEU A 178 -3.68 20.79 -18.24
N ARG A 179 -3.20 22.04 -18.06
CA ARG A 179 -3.57 23.15 -18.96
C ARG A 179 -2.97 22.89 -20.34
N PRO A 180 -3.77 22.87 -21.42
CA PRO A 180 -3.27 22.65 -22.77
C PRO A 180 -2.11 23.60 -23.10
N HIS A 181 -1.04 23.07 -23.70
CA HIS A 181 0.17 23.79 -24.11
C HIS A 181 0.96 24.46 -22.96
N CYS A 182 0.77 24.04 -21.71
CA CYS A 182 1.58 24.52 -20.59
C CYS A 182 2.73 23.55 -20.28
N PRO A 183 4.01 23.91 -20.56
CA PRO A 183 5.14 23.01 -20.32
C PRO A 183 5.58 22.94 -18.84
N ARG A 184 4.93 23.70 -17.96
CA ARG A 184 5.29 23.75 -16.53
C ARG A 184 4.85 22.47 -15.82
N LEU A 185 5.66 22.05 -14.86
CA LEU A 185 5.33 20.94 -13.96
C LEU A 185 4.21 21.31 -12.98
N CYS A 186 3.51 20.29 -12.51
CA CYS A 186 2.52 20.37 -11.45
C CYS A 186 3.09 21.01 -10.17
N HIS A 187 2.26 21.80 -9.51
CA HIS A 187 2.63 22.45 -8.25
C HIS A 187 2.26 21.56 -7.07
N THR A 188 3.13 21.53 -6.05
CA THR A 188 2.83 20.94 -4.74
C THR A 188 2.53 22.07 -3.77
N ARG A 189 1.36 22.04 -3.14
CA ARG A 189 0.93 23.03 -2.14
C ARG A 189 1.83 22.98 -0.90
N GLU A 190 1.71 24.00 -0.06
CA GLU A 190 2.42 24.08 1.23
C GLU A 190 2.09 22.92 2.17
N ASN A 191 0.87 22.36 2.08
CA ASN A 191 0.46 21.17 2.84
C ASN A 191 1.00 19.84 2.26
N GLY A 192 1.82 19.89 1.20
CA GLY A 192 2.39 18.73 0.54
C GLY A 192 1.47 18.05 -0.50
N HIS A 193 0.23 18.52 -0.67
CA HIS A 193 -0.69 17.96 -1.66
C HIS A 193 -0.30 18.39 -3.09
N PRO A 194 -0.04 17.45 -4.02
CA PRO A 194 0.19 17.79 -5.42
C PRO A 194 -1.09 18.32 -6.06
N THR A 195 -0.98 19.20 -7.04
CA THR A 195 -2.12 19.69 -7.83
C THR A 195 -1.95 19.25 -9.28
N PRO A 196 -3.03 18.99 -10.03
CA PRO A 196 -2.93 18.65 -11.46
C PRO A 196 -2.47 19.82 -12.35
N PHE A 197 -2.26 21.00 -11.77
CA PHE A 197 -1.92 22.23 -12.47
C PHE A 197 -0.61 22.83 -11.93
N CYS A 198 0.07 23.65 -12.73
CA CYS A 198 1.24 24.37 -12.25
C CYS A 198 0.85 25.55 -11.35
N GLY A 199 1.83 26.21 -10.72
CA GLY A 199 1.62 27.35 -9.81
C GLY A 199 0.85 28.53 -10.44
N ALA A 200 0.81 28.61 -11.77
CA ALA A 200 0.05 29.63 -12.49
C ALA A 200 -1.41 29.23 -12.78
N HIS A 201 -1.74 27.94 -12.74
CA HIS A 201 -3.01 27.39 -13.20
C HIS A 201 -3.79 26.63 -12.12
N TYR A 202 -3.24 26.35 -10.94
CA TYR A 202 -3.99 25.70 -9.86
C TYR A 202 -4.93 26.68 -9.12
N CYS A 203 -6.02 26.18 -8.56
CA CYS A 203 -6.89 26.96 -7.69
C CYS A 203 -6.29 27.12 -6.28
N GLU A 204 -6.26 28.33 -5.72
CA GLU A 204 -5.71 28.56 -4.36
C GLU A 204 -6.65 28.11 -3.23
N ALA A 205 -7.88 27.70 -3.52
CA ALA A 205 -8.78 27.15 -2.51
C ALA A 205 -8.22 25.87 -1.89
N HIS A 206 -8.52 25.67 -0.61
CA HIS A 206 -8.14 24.47 0.14
C HIS A 206 -8.77 23.22 -0.49
N ASP A 207 -7.99 22.15 -0.63
CA ASP A 207 -8.41 20.86 -1.22
C ASP A 207 -9.16 20.95 -2.56
N CYS A 208 -8.72 21.84 -3.45
CA CYS A 208 -9.28 21.96 -4.79
C CYS A 208 -8.27 21.52 -5.85
N ASP A 209 -8.65 20.56 -6.68
CA ASP A 209 -7.80 20.05 -7.77
C ASP A 209 -8.11 20.70 -9.13
N ASP A 210 -9.05 21.64 -9.18
CA ASP A 210 -9.42 22.33 -10.41
C ASP A 210 -8.41 23.40 -10.83
N GLY A 211 -8.42 23.68 -12.13
CA GLY A 211 -7.66 24.75 -12.75
C GLY A 211 -8.35 26.10 -12.63
N ARG A 212 -7.58 27.17 -12.46
CA ARG A 212 -8.04 28.55 -12.58
C ARG A 212 -7.90 29.08 -14.00
N GLU A 213 -8.84 29.93 -14.39
CA GLU A 213 -8.79 30.66 -15.67
C GLU A 213 -8.30 32.10 -15.48
N ARG A 214 -8.74 32.76 -14.41
CA ARG A 214 -8.36 34.14 -14.03
C ARG A 214 -8.31 34.27 -12.52
N GLY A 215 -7.57 35.26 -12.04
CA GLY A 215 -7.43 35.49 -10.59
C GLY A 215 -6.70 34.34 -9.89
N ALA A 216 -7.09 34.06 -8.66
CA ALA A 216 -6.49 33.03 -7.81
C ALA A 216 -7.30 31.72 -7.74
N PHE A 217 -8.55 31.73 -8.19
CA PHE A 217 -9.53 30.67 -7.91
C PHE A 217 -10.13 30.07 -9.19
N CYS A 218 -10.57 28.81 -9.15
CA CYS A 218 -11.33 28.19 -10.23
C CYS A 218 -12.74 28.79 -10.34
N HIS A 219 -13.50 28.43 -11.38
CA HIS A 219 -14.87 28.94 -11.56
C HIS A 219 -15.75 28.66 -10.33
N ALA A 220 -15.67 27.46 -9.77
CA ALA A 220 -16.38 27.13 -8.54
C ALA A 220 -15.96 28.06 -7.40
N HIS A 221 -14.68 28.31 -7.18
CA HIS A 221 -14.23 29.12 -6.04
C HIS A 221 -14.22 30.64 -6.29
N THR A 222 -14.54 31.09 -7.50
CA THR A 222 -14.60 32.51 -7.85
C THR A 222 -15.98 33.09 -7.51
N CYS A 223 -16.01 34.36 -7.09
CA CYS A 223 -17.24 35.11 -6.89
C CYS A 223 -18.07 35.15 -8.19
N VAL A 224 -19.37 34.87 -8.09
CA VAL A 224 -20.30 34.90 -9.24
C VAL A 224 -20.51 36.31 -9.81
N GLU A 225 -20.16 37.36 -9.06
CA GLU A 225 -20.32 38.75 -9.53
C GLU A 225 -19.53 39.00 -10.82
N PRO A 226 -20.16 39.50 -11.89
CA PRO A 226 -19.49 39.74 -13.17
C PRO A 226 -18.22 40.59 -13.02
N GLY A 227 -17.10 40.06 -13.52
CA GLY A 227 -15.79 40.74 -13.47
C GLY A 227 -15.04 40.64 -12.14
N CYS A 228 -15.64 40.06 -11.09
CA CYS A 228 -14.94 39.83 -9.82
C CYS A 228 -14.05 38.59 -9.91
N VAL A 229 -12.77 38.73 -9.57
CA VAL A 229 -11.78 37.63 -9.58
C VAL A 229 -11.43 37.11 -8.18
N ARG A 230 -12.19 37.53 -7.17
CA ARG A 230 -11.95 37.17 -5.76
C ARG A 230 -12.64 35.87 -5.38
N GLY A 231 -12.12 35.20 -4.36
CA GLY A 231 -12.69 33.99 -3.81
C GLY A 231 -14.07 34.22 -3.20
N ARG A 232 -15.02 33.31 -3.46
CA ARG A 232 -16.32 33.29 -2.78
C ARG A 232 -16.16 32.85 -1.31
N GLN A 233 -17.07 33.25 -0.44
CA GLN A 233 -17.15 32.71 0.91
C GLN A 233 -17.85 31.35 0.89
N THR A 234 -17.32 30.36 1.61
CA THR A 234 -17.94 29.03 1.73
C THR A 234 -18.60 28.85 3.11
N PRO A 235 -19.87 28.40 3.17
CA PRO A 235 -20.85 28.32 2.08
C PRO A 235 -21.23 29.69 1.51
N GLY A 236 -21.52 29.77 0.20
CA GLY A 236 -21.94 31.00 -0.48
C GLY A 236 -21.37 31.14 -1.89
N GLU A 237 -21.94 32.06 -2.68
CA GLU A 237 -21.58 32.32 -4.09
C GLU A 237 -20.80 33.63 -4.29
N TYR A 238 -20.77 34.48 -3.27
CA TYR A 238 -20.23 35.84 -3.33
C TYR A 238 -19.02 35.99 -2.43
N CYS A 239 -18.07 36.85 -2.81
CA CYS A 239 -16.94 37.21 -1.95
C CYS A 239 -17.40 38.15 -0.82
N ARG A 240 -16.53 38.41 0.16
CA ARG A 240 -16.81 39.32 1.30
C ARG A 240 -17.33 40.69 0.90
N GLU A 241 -16.90 41.20 -0.24
CA GLU A 241 -17.37 42.50 -0.73
C GLU A 241 -18.69 42.44 -1.47
N HIS A 242 -19.17 41.28 -1.88
CA HIS A 242 -20.46 41.13 -2.55
C HIS A 242 -21.51 40.41 -1.69
N THR A 243 -21.14 39.98 -0.48
CA THR A 243 -22.06 39.51 0.56
C THR A 243 -22.58 40.65 1.42
N CYS A 244 -23.77 40.48 1.99
CA CYS A 244 -24.34 41.35 3.00
C CYS A 244 -23.41 41.53 4.22
N ARG A 245 -23.36 42.75 4.77
CA ARG A 245 -22.61 43.06 5.99
C ARG A 245 -23.20 42.42 7.26
N THR A 246 -24.48 42.07 7.27
CA THR A 246 -25.13 41.43 8.42
C THR A 246 -24.44 40.11 8.76
N TRP A 247 -24.14 39.91 10.04
CA TRP A 247 -23.51 38.69 10.53
C TRP A 247 -24.24 37.44 10.02
N ASN A 248 -23.49 36.45 9.55
CA ASN A 248 -23.99 35.21 8.95
C ASN A 248 -24.91 35.35 7.72
N CYS A 249 -25.13 36.55 7.17
CA CYS A 249 -25.89 36.72 5.94
C CYS A 249 -24.98 36.59 4.70
N ARG A 250 -25.24 35.57 3.88
CA ARG A 250 -24.44 35.27 2.67
C ARG A 250 -25.11 35.71 1.37
N MET A 251 -26.22 36.44 1.47
CA MET A 251 -26.95 36.95 0.31
C MET A 251 -26.16 38.04 -0.39
N ARG A 252 -26.34 38.13 -1.71
CA ARG A 252 -25.77 39.20 -2.54
C ARG A 252 -26.25 40.57 -2.05
N LYS A 253 -25.33 41.53 -1.90
CA LYS A 253 -25.68 42.94 -1.69
C LYS A 253 -25.95 43.63 -3.04
N ILE A 254 -26.94 44.52 -3.11
CA ILE A 254 -27.28 45.24 -4.34
C ILE A 254 -26.95 46.72 -4.13
N GLY A 255 -25.79 47.17 -4.62
CA GLY A 255 -25.33 48.55 -4.50
C GLY A 255 -24.78 48.93 -3.11
N ARG A 256 -25.59 48.83 -2.05
CA ARG A 256 -25.22 49.23 -0.67
C ARG A 256 -24.60 48.07 0.14
N GLU A 257 -24.38 48.28 1.44
CA GLU A 257 -23.76 47.32 2.35
C GLU A 257 -24.64 46.11 2.71
N PHE A 258 -25.95 46.18 2.44
CA PHE A 258 -26.93 45.17 2.86
C PHE A 258 -27.57 44.47 1.66
N CYS A 259 -28.08 43.26 1.87
CA CYS A 259 -28.93 42.57 0.89
C CYS A 259 -30.37 43.12 0.94
N PRO A 260 -31.21 42.86 -0.07
CA PRO A 260 -32.58 43.40 -0.12
C PRO A 260 -33.42 43.12 1.14
N GLN A 261 -33.18 41.99 1.81
CA GLN A 261 -33.86 41.64 3.06
C GLN A 261 -33.40 42.49 4.26
N HIS A 262 -32.10 42.78 4.37
CA HIS A 262 -31.54 43.56 5.48
C HIS A 262 -31.56 45.07 5.21
N GLU A 263 -31.68 45.51 3.96
CA GLU A 263 -31.96 46.91 3.63
C GLU A 263 -33.30 47.35 4.21
N LEU A 264 -34.34 46.52 4.08
CA LEU A 264 -35.66 46.82 4.64
C LEU A 264 -35.63 46.88 6.18
N GLY A 265 -34.89 45.98 6.83
CA GLY A 265 -34.68 46.01 8.28
C GLY A 265 -33.97 47.27 8.76
N PHE A 266 -32.92 47.72 8.05
CA PHE A 266 -32.18 48.94 8.39
C PHE A 266 -33.01 50.21 8.18
N VAL A 267 -33.83 50.26 7.12
CA VAL A 267 -34.71 51.40 6.83
C VAL A 267 -35.86 51.50 7.85
N ILE A 268 -36.38 50.38 8.36
CA ILE A 268 -37.42 50.39 9.40
C ILE A 268 -36.87 50.97 10.72
N VAL A 269 -35.65 50.60 11.11
CA VAL A 269 -35.00 51.13 12.34
C VAL A 269 -34.65 52.61 12.20
N THR A 270 -34.37 53.11 10.99
CA THR A 270 -33.98 54.51 10.77
C THR A 270 -35.14 55.45 10.43
N ARG A 271 -36.29 54.94 9.96
CA ARG A 271 -37.51 55.73 9.67
C ARG A 271 -38.61 55.59 10.71
N GLY A 272 -38.50 54.64 11.63
CA GLY A 272 -39.33 54.53 12.81
C GLY A 272 -38.60 55.05 14.04
N VAL A 273 -39.03 56.22 14.52
CA VAL A 273 -38.82 56.72 15.90
C VAL A 273 -37.48 57.42 16.16
N TRP A 274 -37.55 58.76 16.20
CA TRP A 274 -36.74 59.53 17.16
C TRP A 274 -37.13 59.09 18.57
N GLY A 275 -36.16 58.57 19.31
CA GLY A 275 -36.31 58.25 20.73
C GLY A 275 -36.29 56.76 21.00
N LEU A 276 -35.09 56.20 21.13
CA LEU A 276 -34.59 55.57 22.35
C LEU A 276 -33.20 55.01 22.02
N ASP A 277 -32.23 55.36 22.84
CA ASP A 277 -30.89 54.78 22.85
C ASP A 277 -31.01 53.25 22.87
N MET A 278 -30.56 52.58 21.80
CA MET A 278 -30.25 51.15 21.88
C MET A 278 -28.78 51.05 22.24
N GLU A 279 -28.57 50.94 23.55
CA GLU A 279 -27.36 50.36 24.10
C GLU A 279 -27.11 48.96 23.52
N GLU A 280 -25.82 48.72 23.44
CA GLU A 280 -25.08 47.53 23.11
C GLU A 280 -25.45 46.34 24.02
N GLU A 281 -26.60 45.69 23.80
CA GLU A 281 -26.91 44.42 24.49
C GLU A 281 -27.68 43.45 23.58
N ASP A 282 -26.95 42.53 22.94
CA ASP A 282 -27.32 41.10 22.98
C ASP A 282 -26.15 40.24 22.45
N ILE A 283 -25.04 40.33 23.17
CA ILE A 283 -24.08 39.23 23.31
C ILE A 283 -24.62 38.32 24.41
N ARG A 284 -24.83 37.05 24.06
CA ARG A 284 -25.32 35.92 24.88
C ARG A 284 -26.83 35.78 24.89
N LEU A 285 -27.30 34.80 24.13
CA LEU A 285 -27.84 33.55 24.70
C LEU A 285 -28.44 32.72 23.55
N GLN A 286 -27.70 31.72 23.10
CA GLN A 286 -28.26 30.39 22.90
C GLN A 286 -27.09 29.39 22.84
N ARG A 287 -27.17 28.45 23.78
CA ARG A 287 -26.27 27.32 23.99
C ARG A 287 -26.21 26.41 22.77
#